data_AF-A0ABD3AD79-F1
#
_entry.id   AF-A0ABD3AD79-F1
#
_cell.length_a   1.000
_cell.length_b   1.000
_cell.length_c   1.000
_cell.angle_alpha   90.00
_cell.angle_beta   90.00
_cell.angle_gamma   90.00
#
_symmetry.space_group_name_H-M   'P 1'
#
loop_
_entity.id
_entity.type
_entity.pdbx_description
1 polymer ?
#
loop_
_entity_poly.entity_id
_entity_poly.type
_entity_poly.pdbx_seq_one_letter_code
_entity_poly.pdbx_strand_id
1 'polypeptide(L)'
;VIGFPCLESQATWVAQLLSGKRKLPSQDEMMESIKDFYISRDAAGIPKRHTHEISDFEYCDRYADYTEFPHLEEWRKKLTLSARINSFANLETFRDSCDDDYEMLQVAYQSPHFTQIGS
;
A
#
# COMPACT_ATOMS: atom_id res chain seq x y z
N VAL A 1 2.44 -5.46 -1.64
CA VAL A 1 1.12 -4.85 -1.39
C VAL A 1 0.53 -5.42 -0.12
N ILE A 2 0.01 -4.55 0.73
CA ILE A 2 -0.90 -4.95 1.81
C ILE A 2 -2.31 -4.66 1.28
N GLY A 3 -3.02 -5.71 0.86
CA GLY A 3 -4.23 -5.55 0.04
C GLY A 3 -5.32 -4.72 0.72
N PHE A 4 -5.69 -5.06 1.96
CA PHE A 4 -6.88 -4.47 2.58
C PHE A 4 -6.80 -2.95 2.82
N PRO A 5 -5.77 -2.38 3.46
CA PRO A 5 -5.70 -0.93 3.66
C PRO A 5 -5.63 -0.15 2.34
N CYS A 6 -4.97 -0.70 1.32
CA CYS A 6 -4.90 -0.06 0.00
C CYS A 6 -6.26 -0.08 -0.72
N LEU A 7 -7.03 -1.17 -0.61
CA LEU A 7 -8.38 -1.25 -1.15
C LEU A 7 -9.33 -0.31 -0.40
N GLU A 8 -9.17 -0.18 0.90
CA GLU A 8 -9.98 0.71 1.73
C GLU A 8 -9.73 2.19 1.40
N SER A 9 -8.48 2.61 1.24
CA SER A 9 -8.16 3.99 0.84
C SER A 9 -8.66 4.31 -0.58
N GLN A 10 -8.55 3.37 -1.52
CA GLN A 10 -9.15 3.51 -2.86
C GLN A 10 -10.68 3.61 -2.80
N ALA A 11 -11.34 2.72 -2.06
CA ALA A 11 -12.79 2.70 -1.93
C ALA A 11 -13.30 4.01 -1.29
N THR A 12 -12.61 4.49 -0.26
CA THR A 12 -12.89 5.78 0.38
C THR A 12 -12.76 6.94 -0.61
N TRP A 13 -11.71 6.93 -1.43
CA TRP A 13 -11.50 7.96 -2.45
C TRP A 13 -12.62 7.99 -3.50
N VAL A 14 -13.02 6.81 -3.99
CA VAL A 14 -14.15 6.69 -4.91
C VAL A 14 -15.46 7.15 -4.25
N ALA A 15 -15.72 6.80 -2.99
CA ALA A 15 -16.91 7.26 -2.28
C ALA A 15 -16.94 8.79 -2.10
N GLN A 16 -15.79 9.42 -1.84
CA GLN A 16 -15.69 10.88 -1.78
C GLN A 16 -15.94 11.56 -3.13
N LEU A 17 -15.49 10.95 -4.23
CA LEU A 17 -15.82 11.41 -5.59
C LEU A 17 -17.32 11.31 -5.87
N LEU A 18 -17.93 10.15 -5.60
CA LEU A 18 -19.35 9.91 -5.85
C LEU A 18 -20.27 10.78 -4.99
N SER A 19 -19.84 11.13 -3.77
CA SER A 19 -20.57 12.04 -2.87
C SER A 19 -20.36 13.53 -3.18
N GLY A 20 -19.52 13.87 -4.17
CA GLY A 20 -19.22 15.26 -4.54
C GLY A 20 -18.30 15.99 -3.57
N LYS A 21 -17.80 15.31 -2.52
CA LYS A 21 -16.76 15.83 -1.60
C LYS A 21 -15.43 16.04 -2.31
N ARG A 22 -15.21 15.33 -3.41
CA ARG A 22 -14.05 15.45 -4.29
C ARG A 22 -14.50 15.57 -5.74
N LYS A 23 -13.69 16.23 -6.57
CA LYS A 23 -13.89 16.31 -8.02
C LYS A 23 -12.74 15.64 -8.73
N LEU A 24 -13.02 15.02 -9.86
CA LEU A 24 -11.99 14.59 -10.79
C LEU A 24 -11.35 15.82 -11.45
N PRO A 25 -10.07 15.74 -11.83
CA PRO A 25 -9.49 16.69 -12.76
C PRO A 25 -10.17 16.57 -14.13
N SER A 26 -9.89 17.52 -15.02
CA SER A 26 -10.39 17.48 -16.39
C SER A 26 -9.91 16.24 -17.13
N GLN A 27 -10.58 15.90 -18.23
CA GLN A 27 -10.19 14.77 -19.07
C GLN A 27 -8.74 14.92 -19.58
N ASP A 28 -8.36 16.12 -20.01
CA ASP A 28 -7.02 16.38 -20.55
C ASP A 28 -5.93 16.17 -19.47
N GLU A 29 -6.15 16.69 -18.27
CA GLU A 29 -5.23 16.48 -17.13
C GLU A 29 -5.10 15.00 -16.75
N MET A 30 -6.21 14.23 -16.76
CA MET A 30 -6.15 12.79 -16.51
C MET A 30 -5.35 12.05 -17.59
N MET A 31 -5.54 12.41 -18.86
CA MET A 31 -4.81 11.81 -19.97
C MET A 31 -3.32 12.16 -19.96
N GLU A 32 -2.98 13.40 -19.58
CA GLU A 32 -1.60 13.83 -19.40
C GLU A 32 -0.92 13.06 -18.26
N SER A 33 -1.59 12.92 -17.11
CA SER A 33 -1.07 12.12 -15.99
C SER A 33 -0.80 10.66 -16.36
N ILE A 34 -1.67 10.02 -17.15
CA ILE A 34 -1.46 8.66 -17.65
C ILE A 34 -0.27 8.60 -18.61
N LYS A 35 -0.14 9.59 -19.49
CA LYS A 35 0.97 9.67 -20.45
C LYS A 35 2.31 9.81 -19.73
N ASP A 36 2.40 10.71 -18.75
CA ASP A 36 3.61 10.92 -17.94
C ASP A 36 3.99 9.66 -17.16
N PHE A 37 2.99 8.95 -16.61
CA PHE A 37 3.19 7.66 -15.97
C PHE A 37 3.82 6.62 -16.92
N TYR A 38 3.31 6.49 -18.16
CA TYR A 38 3.89 5.55 -19.13
C TYR A 38 5.28 5.97 -19.58
N ILE A 39 5.54 7.26 -19.82
CA ILE A 39 6.86 7.79 -20.17
C ILE A 39 7.88 7.46 -19.06
N SER A 40 7.50 7.69 -17.81
CA SER A 40 8.34 7.37 -16.64
C SER A 40 8.68 5.88 -16.58
N ARG A 41 7.71 4.99 -16.80
CA ARG A 41 7.94 3.53 -16.78
C ARG A 41 8.78 3.05 -17.95
N ASP A 42 8.55 3.59 -19.15
CA ASP A 42 9.34 3.28 -20.34
C ASP A 42 10.80 3.73 -20.13
N ALA A 43 11.02 4.92 -19.56
CA ALA A 43 12.36 5.42 -19.22
C ALA A 43 13.06 4.57 -18.14
N ALA A 44 12.29 4.01 -17.19
CA ALA A 44 12.79 3.06 -16.19
C ALA A 44 12.96 1.62 -16.74
N GLY A 45 12.67 1.38 -18.02
CA GLY A 45 12.77 0.06 -18.66
C GLY A 45 11.76 -0.97 -18.16
N ILE A 46 10.66 -0.52 -17.55
CA ILE A 46 9.67 -1.42 -16.94
C ILE A 46 8.70 -1.94 -18.02
N PRO A 47 8.56 -3.27 -18.20
CA PRO A 47 7.65 -3.83 -19.20
C PRO A 47 6.18 -3.43 -18.95
N LYS A 48 5.43 -3.19 -20.03
CA LYS A 48 3.98 -2.85 -19.97
C LYS A 48 3.12 -3.84 -19.17
N ARG A 49 3.46 -5.12 -19.15
CA ARG A 49 2.75 -6.12 -18.33
C ARG A 49 2.84 -5.84 -16.82
N HIS A 50 3.80 -5.03 -16.37
CA HIS A 50 3.95 -4.62 -14.97
C HIS A 50 3.32 -3.24 -14.71
N THR A 51 2.48 -2.70 -15.61
CA THR A 51 1.79 -1.41 -15.41
C THR A 51 1.02 -1.35 -14.10
N HIS A 52 0.41 -2.46 -13.68
CA HIS A 52 -0.36 -2.55 -12.44
C HIS A 52 0.43 -3.17 -11.28
N GLU A 53 1.76 -3.27 -11.40
CA GLU A 53 2.61 -3.65 -10.28
C GLU A 53 2.71 -2.48 -9.31
N ILE A 54 1.73 -2.41 -8.41
CA ILE A 54 1.59 -1.39 -7.35
C ILE A 54 2.22 -1.88 -6.03
N SER A 55 3.36 -2.57 -6.11
CA SER A 55 4.05 -3.16 -4.95
C SER A 55 4.57 -2.15 -3.94
N ASP A 56 4.46 -0.85 -4.25
CA ASP A 56 4.94 0.25 -3.44
C ASP A 56 3.91 0.69 -2.38
N PHE A 57 4.36 0.86 -1.15
CA PHE A 57 3.54 1.40 -0.07
C PHE A 57 3.14 2.86 -0.38
N GLU A 58 3.96 3.59 -1.13
CA GLU A 58 3.69 4.97 -1.57
C GLU A 58 2.39 5.09 -2.37
N TYR A 59 2.02 4.05 -3.13
CA TYR A 59 0.77 4.05 -3.86
C TYR A 59 -0.44 4.16 -2.92
N CYS A 60 -0.41 3.45 -1.79
CA CYS A 60 -1.50 3.43 -0.83
C CYS A 60 -1.53 4.71 0.00
N ASP A 61 -0.35 5.21 0.39
CA ASP A 61 -0.21 6.49 1.11
C ASP A 61 -0.72 7.68 0.26
N ARG A 62 -0.51 7.66 -1.07
CA ARG A 62 -1.07 8.68 -1.97
C ARG A 62 -2.61 8.73 -1.97
N TYR A 63 -3.29 7.60 -1.87
CA TYR A 63 -4.76 7.60 -1.72
C TYR A 63 -5.18 8.05 -0.33
N ALA A 64 -4.37 7.76 0.69
CA ALA A 64 -4.59 8.23 2.04
C ALA A 64 -4.51 9.76 2.13
N ASP A 65 -3.52 10.38 1.45
CA ASP A 65 -3.42 11.83 1.28
C ASP A 65 -4.68 12.45 0.66
N TYR A 66 -5.34 11.73 -0.25
CA TYR A 66 -6.58 12.18 -0.85
C TYR A 66 -7.82 11.95 0.02
N THR A 67 -7.75 11.16 1.09
CA THR A 67 -8.96 10.70 1.77
C THR A 67 -9.03 11.06 3.24
N GLU A 68 -8.04 11.78 3.77
CA GLU A 68 -7.82 11.97 5.22
C GLU A 68 -7.72 10.61 5.96
N PHE A 69 -7.51 9.54 5.21
CA PHE A 69 -7.30 8.20 5.73
C PHE A 69 -5.87 8.14 6.32
N PRO A 70 -5.65 7.42 7.42
CA PRO A 70 -4.31 7.32 7.98
C PRO A 70 -3.36 6.65 6.98
N HIS A 71 -2.13 7.17 6.93
CA HIS A 71 -1.05 6.50 6.24
C HIS A 71 -0.79 5.13 6.85
N LEU A 72 -0.25 4.23 6.03
CA LEU A 72 0.06 2.89 6.47
C LEU A 72 1.12 2.92 7.57
N GLU A 73 0.92 2.16 8.66
CA GLU A 73 1.86 2.18 9.77
C GLU A 73 3.24 1.63 9.38
N GLU A 74 4.30 2.29 9.89
CA GLU A 74 5.68 1.88 9.58
C GLU A 74 6.01 0.46 10.03
N TRP A 75 5.46 0.00 11.16
CA TRP A 75 5.62 -1.38 11.60
C TRP A 75 5.03 -2.36 10.57
N ARG A 76 3.91 -2.00 9.94
CA ARG A 76 3.21 -2.85 8.96
C ARG A 76 3.99 -2.93 7.65
N LYS A 77 4.57 -1.81 7.20
CA LYS A 77 5.49 -1.77 6.05
C LYS A 77 6.71 -2.67 6.28
N LYS A 78 7.36 -2.52 7.43
CA LYS A 78 8.56 -3.30 7.80
C LYS A 78 8.28 -4.79 7.92
N LEU A 79 7.23 -5.20 8.64
CA LEU A 79 6.85 -6.62 8.74
C LEU A 79 6.53 -7.23 7.37
N THR A 80 5.84 -6.49 6.50
CA THR A 80 5.53 -6.98 5.15
C THR A 80 6.79 -7.18 4.31
N LEU A 81 7.74 -6.25 4.39
CA LEU A 81 9.01 -6.35 3.68
C LEU A 81 9.85 -7.51 4.22
N SER A 82 9.96 -7.64 5.54
CA SER A 82 10.68 -8.73 6.20
C SER A 82 10.10 -10.10 5.80
N ALA A 83 8.79 -10.29 5.94
CA ALA A 83 8.11 -11.53 5.55
C ALA A 83 8.34 -11.87 4.06
N ARG A 84 8.34 -10.86 3.19
CA ARG A 84 8.63 -11.03 1.76
C ARG A 84 10.08 -11.48 1.54
N ILE A 85 11.06 -10.83 2.18
CA ILE A 85 12.47 -11.19 2.09
C ILE A 85 12.68 -12.62 2.61
N ASN A 86 12.10 -12.94 3.77
CA ASN A 86 12.19 -14.27 4.37
C ASN A 86 11.58 -15.34 3.45
N SER A 87 10.46 -15.05 2.76
CA SER A 87 9.86 -15.99 1.80
C SER A 87 10.75 -16.29 0.59
N PHE A 88 11.64 -15.35 0.20
CA PHE A 88 12.61 -15.58 -0.85
C PHE A 88 13.84 -16.36 -0.35
N ALA A 89 14.23 -16.16 0.91
CA ALA A 89 15.38 -16.84 1.51
C ALA A 89 15.06 -18.26 1.98
N ASN A 90 13.88 -18.46 2.59
CA ASN A 90 13.49 -19.66 3.34
C ASN A 90 12.09 -20.14 2.92
N LEU A 91 11.92 -20.56 1.66
CA LEU A 91 10.60 -20.86 1.10
C LEU A 91 9.77 -21.89 1.89
N GLU A 92 10.43 -22.84 2.56
CA GLU A 92 9.77 -23.92 3.30
C GLU A 92 9.27 -23.47 4.68
N THR A 93 10.04 -22.62 5.38
CA THR A 93 9.84 -22.33 6.81
C THR A 93 9.61 -20.86 7.12
N PHE A 94 9.52 -19.97 6.13
CA PHE A 94 9.35 -18.53 6.36
C PHE A 94 8.10 -18.14 7.15
N ARG A 95 7.14 -19.06 7.30
CA ARG A 95 5.91 -18.87 8.09
C ARG A 95 6.02 -19.39 9.53
N ASP A 96 7.09 -20.12 9.85
CA ASP A 96 7.24 -20.80 11.13
C ASP A 96 7.92 -19.92 12.19
N SER A 97 8.75 -18.96 11.78
CA SER A 97 9.42 -18.01 12.68
C SER A 97 9.45 -16.58 12.13
N CYS A 98 9.47 -15.61 13.04
CA CYS A 98 9.52 -14.17 12.76
C CYS A 98 10.51 -13.48 13.71
N ASP A 99 11.56 -14.18 14.12
CA ASP A 99 12.40 -13.80 15.26
C ASP A 99 13.13 -12.47 15.04
N ASP A 100 13.50 -12.18 13.79
CA ASP A 100 14.16 -10.93 13.39
C ASP A 100 13.24 -9.69 13.46
N ASP A 101 11.93 -9.90 13.61
CA ASP A 101 10.91 -8.83 13.60
C ASP A 101 10.40 -8.43 14.99
N TYR A 102 11.07 -8.89 16.06
CA TYR A 102 10.60 -8.72 17.45
C TYR A 102 10.20 -7.28 17.79
N GLU A 103 11.02 -6.29 17.45
CA GLU A 103 10.73 -4.88 17.74
C GLU A 103 9.43 -4.41 17.07
N MET A 104 9.25 -4.73 15.79
CA MET A 104 8.07 -4.31 15.03
C MET A 104 6.82 -5.07 15.47
N LEU A 105 6.97 -6.34 15.88
CA LEU A 105 5.88 -7.12 16.46
C LEU A 105 5.41 -6.52 17.80
N GLN A 106 6.31 -6.07 18.66
CA GLN A 106 5.93 -5.40 19.91
C GLN A 106 5.11 -4.13 19.65
N VAL A 107 5.52 -3.31 18.67
CA VAL A 107 4.75 -2.12 18.26
C VAL A 107 3.39 -2.53 17.69
N ALA A 108 3.35 -3.56 16.84
CA ALA A 108 2.11 -4.07 16.26
C ALA A 108 1.12 -4.51 17.34
N TYR A 109 1.56 -5.29 18.33
CA TYR A 109 0.72 -5.80 19.41
C TYR A 109 0.14 -4.73 20.33
N GLN A 110 0.79 -3.56 20.41
CA GLN A 110 0.27 -2.42 21.16
C GLN A 110 -0.70 -1.55 20.34
N SER A 111 -0.80 -1.79 19.03
CA SER A 111 -1.66 -0.99 18.16
C SER A 111 -3.15 -1.35 18.33
N PRO A 112 -4.07 -0.44 17.97
CA PRO A 112 -5.51 -0.70 17.98
C PRO A 112 -5.92 -1.94 17.16
N HIS A 113 -5.12 -2.30 16.14
CA HIS A 113 -5.39 -3.44 15.26
C HIS A 113 -5.36 -4.80 15.97
N PHE A 114 -4.66 -4.90 17.11
CA PHE A 114 -4.50 -6.16 17.86
C PHE A 114 -5.03 -6.07 19.30
N THR A 115 -5.21 -4.85 19.84
CA THR A 115 -5.71 -4.64 21.21
C THR A 115 -7.24 -4.66 21.30
N GLN A 116 -7.97 -4.55 20.19
CA GLN A 116 -9.44 -4.59 20.15
C GLN A 116 -10.06 -5.99 20.35
N ILE A 117 -9.25 -7.06 20.40
CA ILE A 117 -9.75 -8.44 20.58
C ILE A 117 -9.96 -8.80 22.06
N GLY A 118 -9.66 -7.88 22.99
CA GLY A 118 -9.63 -8.13 24.44
C GLY A 118 -10.67 -7.42 25.32
N SER A 119 -11.76 -6.86 24.77
CA SER A 119 -12.83 -6.23 25.56
C SER A 119 -14.19 -6.87 25.35
#